data_AF-A0A6I1DUU5-F1
#
_entry.id   AF-A0A6I1DUU5-F1
#
_cell.length_a   1.000
_cell.length_b   1.000
_cell.length_c   1.000
_cell.angle_alpha   90.00
_cell.angle_beta   90.00
_cell.angle_gamma   90.00
#
_symmetry.space_group_name_H-M   'P 1'
#
loop_
_entity.id
_entity.type
_entity.pdbx_description
1 polymer ?
#
loop_
_entity_poly.entity_id
_entity_poly.type
_entity_poly.pdbx_seq_one_letter_code
_entity_poly.pdbx_strand_id
1 'polypeptide(L)'
;PLKQRFFMRLKIQKEIKPLNVEIKEQEERSLKTALFKALENFSELLIEVILTHKKNIILLATKESHCLGDLLLRVYGGELNAQILGVISNHEILRPLVEKFDIPYFY
;
A
#
# COMPACT_ATOMS: atom_id res chain seq x y z
N PRO A 1 31.75 5.99 -10.60
CA PRO A 1 30.94 7.16 -11.02
C PRO A 1 29.49 7.04 -10.55
N LEU A 2 28.95 8.07 -9.87
CA LEU A 2 27.53 8.13 -9.48
C LEU A 2 26.68 8.24 -10.76
N LYS A 3 25.83 7.23 -11.02
CA LYS A 3 24.80 7.35 -12.07
C LYS A 3 23.85 8.48 -11.65
N GLN A 4 23.80 9.57 -12.40
CA GLN A 4 22.80 10.62 -12.20
C GLN A 4 21.43 10.04 -12.58
N ARG A 5 20.55 9.89 -11.59
CA ARG A 5 19.18 9.38 -11.76
C ARG A 5 18.19 10.45 -11.34
N PHE A 6 17.09 10.53 -12.07
CA PHE A 6 15.97 11.40 -11.74
C PHE A 6 14.81 10.56 -11.18
N PHE A 7 14.17 11.05 -10.10
CA PHE A 7 13.03 10.41 -9.47
C PHE A 7 11.89 11.42 -9.35
N MET A 8 10.67 11.00 -9.68
CA MET A 8 9.47 11.83 -9.59
C MET A 8 8.30 10.99 -9.06
N ARG A 9 7.48 11.61 -8.20
CA ARG A 9 6.19 11.06 -7.75
C ARG A 9 5.09 12.08 -7.98
N LEU A 10 4.10 11.71 -8.79
CA LEU A 10 2.94 12.54 -9.11
C LEU A 10 1.66 11.91 -8.53
N LYS A 11 0.82 12.72 -7.91
CA LYS A 11 -0.53 12.32 -7.48
C LYS A 11 -1.53 13.04 -8.36
N ILE A 12 -2.33 12.28 -9.10
CA ILE A 12 -3.37 12.79 -10.00
C ILE A 12 -4.71 12.41 -9.40
N GLN A 13 -5.62 13.38 -9.25
CA GLN A 13 -6.99 13.15 -8.82
C GLN A 13 -7.91 13.37 -10.01
N LYS A 14 -8.81 12.40 -10.25
CA LYS A 14 -9.87 12.48 -11.26
C LYS A 14 -11.18 12.15 -10.56
N GLU A 15 -12.20 12.99 -10.75
CA GLU A 15 -13.54 12.66 -10.29
C GLU A 15 -14.10 11.53 -11.16
N ILE A 16 -14.13 10.32 -10.62
CA ILE A 16 -14.70 9.15 -11.29
C ILE A 16 -16.03 8.86 -10.60
N LYS A 17 -17.14 8.96 -11.34
CA LYS A 17 -18.46 8.55 -10.83
C LYS A 17 -18.43 7.03 -10.53
N PRO A 18 -18.97 6.59 -9.38
CA PRO A 18 -18.61 5.32 -8.74
C PRO A 18 -19.18 4.05 -9.39
N LEU A 19 -19.48 4.02 -10.69
CA LEU A 19 -20.30 2.93 -11.22
C LEU A 19 -19.54 1.64 -11.55
N ASN A 20 -18.34 1.65 -12.14
CA ASN A 20 -17.75 0.39 -12.63
C ASN A 20 -16.25 0.24 -12.29
N VAL A 21 -15.89 -0.86 -11.61
CA VAL A 21 -14.49 -1.27 -11.35
C VAL A 21 -13.72 -1.46 -12.66
N GLU A 22 -14.38 -1.92 -13.72
CA GLU A 22 -13.83 -2.09 -15.07
C GLU A 22 -13.28 -0.79 -15.69
N ILE A 23 -13.81 0.38 -15.28
CA ILE A 23 -13.34 1.69 -15.77
C ILE A 23 -11.93 1.97 -15.23
N LYS A 24 -11.58 1.52 -14.02
CA LYS A 24 -10.30 1.84 -13.37
C LYS A 24 -9.11 1.21 -14.07
N GLU A 25 -9.22 -0.06 -14.44
CA GLU A 25 -8.12 -0.79 -15.10
C GLU A 25 -7.86 -0.26 -16.52
N GLN A 26 -8.92 0.08 -17.25
CA GLN A 26 -8.79 0.62 -18.60
C GLN A 26 -8.17 2.03 -18.59
N GLU A 27 -8.53 2.87 -17.62
CA GLU A 27 -7.93 4.19 -17.44
C GLU A 27 -6.45 4.10 -17.05
N GLU A 28 -6.09 3.18 -16.15
CA GLU A 28 -4.70 2.94 -15.78
C GLU A 28 -3.86 2.57 -17.01
N ARG A 29 -4.34 1.63 -17.82
CA ARG A 29 -3.68 1.22 -19.07
C ARG A 29 -3.50 2.39 -20.02
N SER A 30 -4.55 3.16 -20.27
CA SER A 30 -4.49 4.32 -21.18
C SER A 30 -3.50 5.39 -20.68
N LEU A 31 -3.49 5.68 -19.38
CA LEU A 31 -2.57 6.66 -18.79
C LEU A 31 -1.11 6.17 -18.90
N LYS A 32 -0.89 4.89 -18.59
CA LYS A 32 0.43 4.26 -18.69
C LYS A 32 0.96 4.35 -20.12
N THR A 33 0.15 3.99 -21.12
CA THR A 33 0.54 4.11 -22.54
C THR A 33 0.87 5.55 -22.94
N ALA A 34 0.05 6.52 -22.53
CA ALA A 34 0.31 7.94 -22.82
C ALA A 34 1.63 8.43 -22.19
N LEU A 35 1.94 8.00 -20.96
CA LEU A 35 3.18 8.36 -20.27
C LEU A 35 4.41 7.73 -20.93
N PHE A 36 4.35 6.45 -21.31
CA PHE A 36 5.45 5.81 -22.04
C PHE A 36 5.74 6.50 -23.36
N LYS A 37 4.70 6.92 -24.09
CA LYS A 37 4.86 7.69 -25.33
C LYS A 37 5.48 9.06 -25.09
N ALA A 38 5.00 9.80 -24.08
CA ALA A 38 5.52 11.13 -23.76
C ALA A 38 6.99 11.13 -23.30
N LEU A 39 7.46 10.01 -22.74
CA LEU A 39 8.79 9.85 -22.16
C LEU A 39 9.68 8.89 -22.97
N GLU A 40 9.36 8.66 -24.24
CA GLU A 40 10.09 7.71 -25.12
C GLU A 40 11.58 8.04 -25.31
N ASN A 41 11.96 9.31 -25.11
CA ASN A 41 13.35 9.79 -25.26
C ASN A 41 14.28 9.40 -24.09
N PHE A 42 13.77 8.74 -23.04
CA PHE A 42 14.56 8.31 -21.88
C PHE A 42 14.95 6.83 -22.00
N SER A 43 16.25 6.52 -21.87
CA SER A 43 16.81 5.18 -22.09
C SER A 43 16.64 4.21 -20.90
N GLU A 44 16.55 4.69 -19.66
CA GLU A 44 16.35 3.87 -18.44
C GLU A 44 15.05 4.30 -17.73
N LEU A 45 13.90 4.13 -18.37
CA LEU A 45 12.60 4.60 -17.89
C LEU A 45 11.86 3.50 -17.10
N LEU A 46 11.56 3.76 -15.83
CA LEU A 46 10.66 2.95 -15.01
C LEU A 46 9.43 3.78 -14.61
N ILE A 47 8.26 3.41 -15.13
CA ILE A 47 6.99 4.05 -14.80
C ILE A 47 6.05 3.03 -14.18
N GLU A 48 5.56 3.36 -12.99
CA GLU A 48 4.51 2.63 -12.31
C GLU A 48 3.31 3.58 -12.10
N VAL A 49 2.14 3.14 -12.56
CA VAL A 49 0.88 3.82 -12.28
C VAL A 49 0.21 3.05 -11.16
N ILE A 50 -0.03 3.70 -10.03
CA ILE A 50 -0.58 3.06 -8.84
C ILE A 50 -1.94 3.66 -8.53
N LEU A 51 -2.99 2.86 -8.65
CA LEU A 51 -4.31 3.25 -8.18
C LEU A 51 -4.32 3.29 -6.65
N THR A 52 -4.91 4.34 -6.08
CA THR A 52 -4.99 4.49 -4.62
C THR A 52 -6.06 3.53 -4.08
N HIS A 53 -5.63 2.53 -3.32
CA HIS A 53 -6.48 1.57 -2.62
C HIS A 53 -5.87 1.24 -1.25
N LYS A 54 -6.69 0.71 -0.33
CA LYS A 54 -6.18 0.17 0.93
C LYS A 54 -5.19 -0.94 0.65
N LYS A 55 -3.98 -0.82 1.18
CA LYS A 55 -2.94 -1.84 1.02
C LYS A 55 -3.15 -2.97 2.02
N ASN A 56 -3.15 -4.20 1.53
CA ASN A 56 -3.15 -5.39 2.39
C ASN A 56 -1.75 -5.60 2.98
N ILE A 57 -1.66 -5.72 4.30
CA ILE A 57 -0.40 -5.88 5.03
C ILE A 57 -0.48 -7.03 6.04
N ILE A 58 0.68 -7.63 6.31
CA ILE A 58 0.89 -8.56 7.42
C ILE A 58 1.89 -7.90 8.36
N LEU A 59 1.65 -7.98 9.66
CA LEU A 59 2.58 -7.47 10.67
C LEU A 59 3.39 -8.62 11.25
N LEU A 60 4.69 -8.38 11.46
CA LEU A 60 5.57 -9.30 12.18
C LEU A 60 5.86 -8.69 13.55
N ALA A 61 5.72 -9.48 14.61
CA ALA A 61 5.93 -9.03 15.98
C ALA A 61 6.78 -10.01 16.79
N THR A 62 7.37 -9.51 17.87
CA THR A 62 8.05 -10.34 18.89
C THR A 62 7.32 -10.20 20.23
N LYS A 63 7.97 -9.69 21.27
CA LYS A 63 7.38 -9.54 22.61
C LYS A 63 6.87 -8.12 22.89
N GLU A 64 7.43 -7.15 22.19
CA GLU A 64 7.19 -5.73 22.45
C GLU A 64 5.89 -5.25 21.82
N SER A 65 4.98 -4.73 22.64
CA SER A 65 3.64 -4.34 22.21
C SER A 65 3.58 -2.94 21.59
N HIS A 66 4.54 -2.06 21.85
CA HIS A 66 4.41 -0.62 21.54
C HIS A 66 4.27 -0.33 20.03
N CYS A 67 5.14 -0.90 19.18
CA CYS A 67 5.03 -0.71 17.73
C CYS A 67 3.78 -1.40 17.15
N LEU A 68 3.48 -2.61 17.64
CA LEU A 68 2.31 -3.35 17.17
C LEU A 68 1.01 -2.63 17.52
N GLY A 69 0.88 -2.15 18.76
CA GLY A 69 -0.27 -1.41 19.25
C GLY A 69 -0.49 -0.10 18.49
N ASP A 70 0.57 0.67 18.24
CA ASP A 70 0.47 1.92 17.45
C ASP A 70 -0.03 1.64 16.02
N LEU A 71 0.50 0.62 15.35
CA LEU A 71 0.04 0.24 14.01
C LEU A 71 -1.43 -0.23 14.00
N LEU A 72 -1.82 -1.05 14.97
CA LEU A 72 -3.20 -1.51 15.13
C LEU A 72 -4.16 -0.33 15.33
N LEU A 73 -3.80 0.62 16.20
CA LEU A 73 -4.60 1.81 16.48
C LEU A 73 -4.73 2.71 15.25
N ARG A 74 -3.65 2.95 14.50
CA ARG A 74 -3.70 3.79 13.30
C ARG A 74 -4.54 3.19 12.19
N VAL A 75 -4.50 1.87 12.02
CA VAL A 75 -5.36 1.19 11.03
C VAL A 75 -6.81 1.22 11.47
N TYR A 76 -7.08 0.92 12.75
CA TYR A 76 -8.43 0.96 13.32
C TYR A 76 -9.05 2.37 13.25
N GLY A 77 -8.27 3.40 13.58
CA GLY A 77 -8.67 4.81 13.51
C GLY A 77 -8.72 5.39 12.09
N GLY A 78 -8.31 4.62 11.06
CA GLY A 78 -8.31 5.07 9.68
C GLY A 78 -7.19 6.07 9.31
N GLU A 79 -6.26 6.34 10.22
CA GLU A 79 -5.08 7.19 9.98
C GLU A 79 -4.10 6.51 9.00
N LEU A 80 -4.01 5.19 9.05
CA LEU A 80 -3.24 4.39 8.11
C LEU A 80 -4.18 3.71 7.11
N ASN A 81 -4.10 4.09 5.84
CA ASN A 81 -4.90 3.53 4.74
C ASN A 81 -4.43 2.12 4.33
N ALA A 82 -4.52 1.18 5.27
CA ALA A 82 -4.13 -0.21 5.10
C ALA A 82 -5.23 -1.15 5.65
N GLN A 83 -5.11 -2.42 5.29
CA GLN A 83 -5.90 -3.52 5.84
C GLN A 83 -4.92 -4.56 6.39
N ILE A 84 -4.94 -4.77 7.70
CA ILE A 84 -4.12 -5.80 8.34
C ILE A 84 -4.83 -7.14 8.13
N LEU A 85 -4.17 -8.06 7.42
CA LEU A 85 -4.69 -9.40 7.15
C LEU A 85 -4.34 -10.40 8.27
N GLY A 86 -3.35 -10.07 9.09
CA GLY A 86 -2.89 -10.92 10.18
C GLY A 86 -1.61 -10.42 10.82
N VAL A 87 -1.31 -10.98 11.98
CA VAL A 87 -0.05 -10.76 12.71
C VAL A 87 0.65 -12.11 12.88
N ILE A 88 1.93 -12.17 12.52
CA ILE A 88 2.78 -13.35 12.73
C ILE A 88 3.77 -13.00 13.83
N SER A 89 3.93 -13.86 14.83
CA SER A 89 4.86 -13.60 15.92
C SER A 89 5.42 -14.87 16.52
N ASN A 90 6.70 -14.86 16.82
CA ASN A 90 7.37 -15.96 17.49
C ASN A 90 7.06 -16.09 19.00
N HIS A 91 6.09 -15.33 19.55
CA HIS A 91 5.72 -15.30 20.97
C HIS A 91 4.21 -15.10 21.18
N GLU A 92 3.52 -16.02 21.85
CA GLU A 92 2.06 -15.92 22.11
C GLU A 92 1.59 -14.70 22.93
N ILE A 93 2.51 -13.95 23.52
CA ILE A 93 2.24 -12.86 24.50
C ILE A 93 1.32 -11.78 23.91
N LEU A 94 1.43 -11.50 22.61
CA LEU A 94 0.70 -10.42 21.96
C LEU A 94 -0.62 -10.87 21.31
N ARG A 95 -0.93 -12.18 21.29
CA ARG A 95 -2.19 -12.70 20.74
C ARG A 95 -3.43 -12.00 21.32
N PRO A 96 -3.57 -11.82 22.65
CA PRO A 96 -4.76 -11.18 23.22
C PRO A 96 -4.88 -9.70 22.84
N LEU A 97 -3.79 -9.05 22.46
CA LEU A 97 -3.83 -7.67 21.95
C LEU A 97 -4.39 -7.65 20.52
N VAL A 98 -3.91 -8.55 19.65
CA VAL A 98 -4.30 -8.59 18.24
C VAL A 98 -5.74 -9.05 18.04
N GLU A 99 -6.17 -10.08 18.77
CA GLU A 99 -7.52 -10.63 18.66
C GLU A 99 -8.61 -9.63 19.09
N LYS A 100 -8.28 -8.63 19.93
CA LYS A 100 -9.20 -7.53 20.27
C LYS A 100 -9.56 -6.62 19.09
N PHE A 101 -8.75 -6.63 18.04
CA PHE A 101 -9.00 -5.91 16.80
C PHE A 101 -9.59 -6.81 15.72
N ASP A 102 -10.04 -8.03 16.08
CA ASP A 102 -10.59 -9.04 15.16
C ASP A 102 -9.62 -9.43 14.02
N ILE A 103 -8.31 -9.41 14.30
CA ILE A 103 -7.26 -9.74 13.33
C ILE A 103 -6.71 -11.15 13.61
N PRO A 104 -6.49 -11.99 12.58
CA PRO A 104 -5.86 -13.29 12.74
C PRO A 104 -4.45 -13.21 13.34
N TYR A 105 -4.15 -14.11 14.29
CA TYR A 105 -2.83 -14.22 14.91
C TYR A 105 -2.19 -15.59 14.62
N PHE A 106 -0.96 -15.57 14.15
CA PHE A 106 -0.15 -16.75 13.84
C PHE A 106 1.09 -16.77 14.72
N TYR A 107 1.32 -17.88 15.42
CA TYR A 107 2.51 -18.13 16.22
C TYR A 107 3.55 -18.93 15.43
#